data_AF-A0AAV4D6Z1-F1
#
_entry.id   AF-A0AAV4D6Z1-F1
#
_cell.length_a   1.000
_cell.length_b   1.000
_cell.length_c   1.000
_cell.angle_alpha   90.00
_cell.angle_beta   90.00
_cell.angle_gamma   90.00
#
_symmetry.space_group_name_H-M   'P 1'
#
loop_
_entity.id
_entity.type
_entity.pdbx_description
1 polymer ?
#
loop_
_entity_poly.entity_id
_entity_poly.type
_entity_poly.pdbx_seq_one_letter_code
_entity_poly.pdbx_strand_id
1 'polypeptide(L)'
;MFRWAVRSVFQVPVNPFRAYYDLEQRQQDNTESTQGYLTALSSLMADYNFDGRENHHLSVRLVFGCFSHKTQKKLIALPKIDLEEVVRIMQTDESASHNQVAIGGNP
;
A
#
# COMPACT_ATOMS: atom_id res chain seq x y z
N MET A 1 -10.11 -31.38 16.40
CA MET A 1 -9.41 -30.54 15.40
C MET A 1 -10.46 -29.70 14.67
N PHE A 2 -11.02 -28.66 15.31
CA PHE A 2 -12.11 -27.84 14.77
C PHE A 2 -11.78 -26.36 14.97
N ARG A 3 -11.23 -25.70 13.93
CA ARG A 3 -10.97 -24.24 13.94
C ARG A 3 -11.29 -23.57 12.60
N TRP A 4 -12.14 -24.18 11.75
CA TRP A 4 -12.38 -23.71 10.39
C TRP A 4 -13.85 -23.47 10.02
N ALA A 5 -14.79 -23.46 10.98
CA ALA A 5 -16.22 -23.49 10.65
C ALA A 5 -17.08 -22.34 11.23
N VAL A 6 -16.51 -21.20 11.61
CA VAL A 6 -17.32 -20.08 12.17
C VAL A 6 -17.18 -18.76 11.41
N ARG A 7 -16.27 -18.66 10.43
CA ARG A 7 -16.09 -17.39 9.69
C ARG A 7 -17.05 -17.18 8.52
N SER A 8 -17.82 -18.21 8.11
CA SER A 8 -18.55 -18.21 6.84
C SER A 8 -20.03 -17.78 6.91
N VAL A 9 -20.55 -17.34 8.06
CA VAL A 9 -21.98 -17.00 8.18
C VAL A 9 -22.28 -15.53 7.84
N PHE A 10 -21.27 -14.64 7.86
CA PHE A 10 -21.46 -13.20 7.67
C PHE A 10 -20.53 -12.55 6.64
N GLN A 11 -19.66 -13.30 5.97
CA GLN A 11 -18.87 -12.74 4.88
C GLN A 11 -19.69 -12.81 3.58
N VAL A 12 -20.23 -11.66 3.17
CA VAL A 12 -20.70 -11.49 1.79
C VAL A 12 -19.50 -11.79 0.90
N PRO A 13 -19.57 -12.78 -0.01
CA PRO A 13 -18.47 -13.06 -0.92
C PRO A 13 -18.20 -11.78 -1.73
N VAL A 14 -17.04 -11.16 -1.49
CA VAL A 14 -16.60 -10.00 -2.26
C VAL A 14 -16.30 -10.52 -3.66
N ASN A 15 -16.88 -9.88 -4.67
CA ASN A 15 -16.58 -10.20 -6.06
C ASN A 15 -15.07 -9.98 -6.27
N PRO A 16 -14.29 -10.99 -6.71
CA PRO A 16 -12.85 -10.87 -6.87
C PRO A 16 -12.46 -9.73 -7.82
N PHE A 17 -13.27 -9.47 -8.86
CA PHE A 17 -13.05 -8.34 -9.77
C PHE A 17 -13.27 -6.99 -9.09
N ARG A 18 -14.16 -6.92 -8.09
CA ARG A 18 -14.36 -5.71 -7.29
C ARG A 18 -13.17 -5.46 -6.38
N ALA A 19 -12.66 -6.47 -5.69
CA ALA A 19 -11.47 -6.34 -4.86
C ALA A 19 -10.25 -5.89 -5.69
N TYR A 20 -10.06 -6.47 -6.88
CA TYR A 20 -9.03 -6.05 -7.82
C TYR A 20 -9.24 -4.60 -8.29
N TYR A 21 -10.46 -4.23 -8.67
CA TYR A 21 -10.78 -2.86 -9.07
C TYR A 21 -10.50 -1.86 -7.95
N ASP A 22 -10.95 -2.15 -6.72
CA ASP A 22 -10.75 -1.29 -5.54
C ASP A 22 -9.25 -1.16 -5.22
N LEU A 23 -8.47 -2.24 -5.37
CA LEU A 23 -7.01 -2.20 -5.25
C LEU A 23 -6.39 -1.24 -6.28
N GLU A 24 -6.72 -1.39 -7.57
CA GLU A 24 -6.16 -0.57 -8.65
C GLU A 24 -6.56 0.91 -8.58
N GLN A 25 -7.71 1.22 -7.97
CA GLN A 25 -8.16 2.61 -7.78
C GLN A 25 -7.62 3.24 -6.49
N ARG A 26 -7.09 2.46 -5.54
CA ARG A 26 -6.65 2.99 -4.25
C ARG A 26 -5.42 3.89 -4.42
N GLN A 27 -5.57 5.15 -3.98
CA GLN A 27 -4.52 6.17 -3.92
C GLN A 27 -4.25 6.49 -2.46
N GLN A 28 -2.99 6.71 -2.08
CA GLN A 28 -2.60 7.17 -0.76
C GLN A 28 -3.17 8.56 -0.50
N ASP A 29 -3.83 8.73 0.64
CA ASP A 29 -4.32 10.03 1.08
C ASP A 29 -3.15 10.92 1.55
N ASN A 30 -3.30 12.26 1.49
CA ASN A 30 -2.23 13.18 1.89
C ASN A 30 -1.92 13.15 3.39
N THR A 31 -2.85 12.66 4.21
CA THR A 31 -2.67 12.46 5.65
C THR A 31 -2.33 11.02 6.02
N GLU A 32 -2.36 10.10 5.06
CA GLU A 32 -2.13 8.68 5.29
C GLU A 32 -0.64 8.35 5.31
N SER A 33 -0.18 7.75 6.42
CA SER A 33 1.18 7.21 6.50
C SER A 33 1.40 6.07 5.51
N THR A 34 2.65 5.87 5.10
CA THR A 34 3.10 4.78 4.24
C THR A 34 2.67 3.42 4.79
N GLN A 35 2.80 3.22 6.11
CA GLN A 35 2.39 1.98 6.76
C GLN A 35 0.87 1.80 6.73
N GLY A 36 0.11 2.87 6.97
CA GLY A 36 -1.36 2.85 6.86
C GLY A 36 -1.81 2.48 5.46
N TYR A 37 -1.18 3.08 4.45
CA TYR A 37 -1.48 2.79 3.05
C TYR A 37 -1.17 1.33 2.67
N LEU A 38 0.01 0.81 3.06
CA LEU A 38 0.36 -0.59 2.85
C LEU A 38 -0.66 -1.53 3.50
N THR A 39 -1.05 -1.27 4.75
CA THR A 39 -2.06 -2.07 5.46
C THR A 39 -3.42 -2.03 4.76
N ALA A 40 -3.84 -0.88 4.22
CA ALA A 40 -5.06 -0.76 3.45
C ALA A 40 -5.02 -1.60 2.16
N LEU A 41 -3.91 -1.53 1.42
CA LEU A 41 -3.71 -2.35 0.22
C LEU A 41 -3.71 -3.85 0.53
N SER A 42 -2.96 -4.29 1.54
CA SER A 42 -2.93 -5.70 1.95
C SER A 42 -4.30 -6.22 2.38
N SER A 43 -5.14 -5.36 2.97
CA SER A 43 -6.51 -5.73 3.35
C SER A 43 -7.40 -5.97 2.12
N LEU A 44 -7.26 -5.17 1.07
CA LEU A 44 -7.97 -5.37 -0.20
C LEU A 44 -7.52 -6.64 -0.92
N MET A 45 -6.29 -7.08 -0.67
CA MET A 45 -5.76 -8.29 -1.29
C MET A 45 -6.20 -9.58 -0.62
N ALA A 46 -6.72 -9.53 0.62
CA ALA A 46 -7.18 -10.72 1.33
C ALA A 46 -8.35 -11.43 0.62
N ASP A 47 -9.08 -10.71 -0.24
CA ASP A 47 -10.28 -11.18 -0.92
C ASP A 47 -10.03 -11.62 -2.37
N TYR A 48 -8.77 -11.62 -2.85
CA TYR A 48 -8.40 -12.03 -4.21
C TYR A 48 -7.14 -12.92 -4.22
N ASN A 49 -7.14 -13.97 -5.04
CA ASN A 49 -5.97 -14.83 -5.23
C ASN A 49 -5.04 -14.23 -6.30
N PHE A 50 -3.84 -13.78 -5.90
CA PHE A 50 -2.85 -13.17 -6.80
C PHE A 50 -1.80 -14.15 -7.33
N ASP A 51 -2.05 -15.46 -7.23
CA ASP A 51 -1.16 -16.51 -7.73
C ASP A 51 0.28 -16.40 -7.19
N GLY A 52 0.45 -16.01 -5.92
CA GLY A 52 1.77 -15.88 -5.30
C GLY A 52 2.55 -14.62 -5.72
N ARG A 53 1.91 -13.68 -6.42
CA ARG A 53 2.50 -12.40 -6.86
C ARG A 53 2.07 -11.22 -6.01
N GLU A 54 1.64 -11.46 -4.77
CA GLU A 54 1.07 -10.44 -3.91
C GLU A 54 2.04 -9.26 -3.72
N ASN A 55 3.30 -9.57 -3.39
CA ASN A 55 4.32 -8.55 -3.17
C ASN A 55 4.59 -7.72 -4.42
N HIS A 56 4.54 -8.32 -5.60
CA HIS A 56 4.69 -7.59 -6.86
C HIS A 56 3.54 -6.60 -7.05
N HIS A 57 2.29 -7.05 -6.86
CA HIS A 57 1.11 -6.18 -6.97
C HIS A 57 1.13 -5.05 -5.94
N LEU A 58 1.46 -5.34 -4.68
CA LEU A 58 1.65 -4.31 -3.64
C LEU A 58 2.70 -3.29 -4.05
N SER A 59 3.85 -3.75 -4.54
CA SER A 59 4.94 -2.86 -4.92
C SER A 59 4.53 -1.93 -6.05
N VAL A 60 3.92 -2.46 -7.11
CA VAL A 60 3.39 -1.67 -8.23
C VAL A 60 2.38 -0.65 -7.73
N ARG A 61 1.49 -1.05 -6.83
CA ARG A 61 0.43 -0.19 -6.30
C ARG A 61 0.94 0.90 -5.35
N LEU A 62 1.98 0.62 -4.58
CA LEU A 62 2.69 1.63 -3.81
C LEU A 62 3.36 2.67 -4.71
N VAL A 63 4.00 2.24 -5.81
CA VAL A 63 4.66 3.14 -6.76
C VAL A 63 3.64 4.10 -7.41
N PHE A 64 2.56 3.56 -7.98
CA PHE A 64 1.59 4.37 -8.70
C PHE A 64 0.64 5.14 -7.80
N GLY A 65 0.35 4.61 -6.62
CA GLY A 65 -0.63 5.18 -5.71
C GLY A 65 -0.07 6.07 -4.61
N CYS A 66 1.25 6.20 -4.47
CA CYS A 66 1.81 7.05 -3.42
C CYS A 66 1.49 8.54 -3.64
N PHE A 67 1.22 9.25 -2.55
CA PHE A 67 0.80 10.66 -2.59
C PHE A 67 1.92 11.59 -3.08
N SER A 68 3.16 11.31 -2.67
CA SER A 68 4.32 12.14 -2.99
C SER A 68 4.82 11.90 -4.42
N HIS A 69 4.56 12.84 -5.32
CA HIS A 69 5.10 12.82 -6.69
C HIS A 69 6.64 12.73 -6.74
N LYS A 70 7.34 13.30 -5.75
CA LYS A 70 8.81 13.21 -5.67
C LYS A 70 9.24 11.78 -5.37
N THR A 71 8.58 11.14 -4.42
CA THR A 71 8.84 9.75 -4.05
C THR A 71 8.46 8.81 -5.20
N GLN A 72 7.30 9.03 -5.83
CA GLN A 72 6.87 8.30 -7.03
C GLN A 72 7.93 8.30 -8.12
N LYS A 73 8.49 9.47 -8.48
CA LYS A 73 9.55 9.58 -9.49
C LYS A 73 10.80 8.78 -9.13
N LYS A 74 11.21 8.78 -7.86
CA LYS A 74 12.35 7.97 -7.40
C LYS A 74 12.06 6.48 -7.55
N LEU A 75 10.86 6.05 -7.16
CA LEU A 75 10.46 4.65 -7.21
C LEU A 75 10.36 4.14 -8.66
N ILE A 76 9.83 4.94 -9.59
CA ILE A 76 9.76 4.60 -11.02
C ILE A 76 11.16 4.44 -11.63
N ALA A 77 12.16 5.16 -11.11
CA ALA A 77 13.54 5.07 -11.59
C ALA A 77 14.30 3.83 -11.08
N LEU A 78 13.70 3.00 -10.22
CA LEU A 78 14.35 1.80 -9.71
C LEU A 78 14.50 0.75 -10.82
N PRO A 79 15.66 0.08 -10.93
CA PRO A 79 15.88 -0.95 -11.94
C PRO A 79 15.07 -2.23 -11.69
N LYS A 80 14.65 -2.45 -10.44
CA LYS A 80 13.84 -3.59 -10.02
C LYS A 80 12.83 -3.13 -8.97
N ILE A 81 11.62 -3.65 -9.09
CA ILE A 81 10.54 -3.42 -8.13
C ILE A 81 10.59 -4.55 -7.08
N ASP A 82 10.85 -4.16 -5.84
CA ASP A 82 10.87 -5.03 -4.66
C ASP A 82 10.10 -4.35 -3.51
N LEU A 83 9.28 -5.11 -2.80
CA LEU A 83 8.35 -4.55 -1.81
C LEU A 83 9.08 -3.91 -0.64
N GLU A 84 10.11 -4.57 -0.12
CA GLU A 84 10.84 -4.10 1.06
C GLU A 84 11.56 -2.79 0.73
N GLU A 85 12.20 -2.73 -0.43
CA GLU A 85 12.91 -1.55 -0.90
C GLU A 85 11.96 -0.37 -1.16
N VAL A 86 10.81 -0.62 -1.79
CA VAL A 86 9.78 0.39 -2.06
C VAL A 86 9.27 0.98 -0.74
N VAL A 87 8.91 0.14 0.23
CA VAL A 87 8.42 0.58 1.54
C VAL A 87 9.49 1.37 2.29
N ARG A 88 10.74 0.92 2.27
CA ARG A 88 11.87 1.61 2.91
C ARG A 88 12.08 3.01 2.36
N ILE A 89 12.04 3.18 1.03
CA ILE A 89 12.18 4.49 0.38
C ILE A 89 11.03 5.42 0.77
N MET A 90 9.79 4.92 0.74
CA MET A 90 8.60 5.71 1.10
C MET A 90 8.66 6.18 2.56
N GLN A 91 8.98 5.29 3.50
CA GLN A 91 9.11 5.64 4.93
C GLN A 91 10.26 6.62 5.19
N THR A 92 11.36 6.50 4.46
CA THR A 92 12.51 7.43 4.58
C THR A 92 12.11 8.83 4.11
N ASP A 93 11.42 8.94 2.98
CA ASP A 93 10.96 10.22 2.44
C ASP A 93 9.87 10.87 3.32
N GLU A 94 8.96 10.07 3.87
CA GLU A 94 7.95 10.51 4.83
C GLU A 94 8.60 11.11 6.09
N SER A 95 9.56 10.38 6.69
CA SER A 95 10.31 10.84 7.87
C SER A 95 11.10 12.12 7.60
N ALA A 96 11.75 12.22 6.42
CA ALA A 96 12.48 13.41 6.02
C ALA A 96 11.55 14.63 5.84
N SER A 97 10.34 14.42 5.33
CA SER A 97 9.35 15.48 5.15
C SER A 97 8.82 15.99 6.49
N HIS A 98 8.53 15.10 7.44
CA HIS A 98 8.12 15.49 8.80
C HIS A 98 9.20 16.29 9.53
N ASN A 99 10.47 15.89 9.40
CA ASN A 99 11.59 16.60 10.02
C ASN A 99 11.78 18.01 9.44
N GLN A 100 11.55 18.22 8.14
CA GLN A 100 11.63 19.56 7.53
C GLN A 100 10.51 20.50 8.01
N VAL A 101 9.29 19.98 8.18
CA VAL A 101 8.17 20.75 8.74
C VAL A 101 8.44 21.14 10.19
N ALA A 102 9.02 20.24 11.00
CA ALA A 102 9.37 20.52 12.39
C ALA A 102 10.46 21.59 12.55
N ILE A 103 11.38 21.73 11.58
CA ILE A 103 12.47 22.71 11.62
C ILE A 103 12.04 24.08 11.05
N GLY A 104 11.08 24.11 10.12
CA GLY A 104 10.60 25.33 9.46
C GLY A 104 9.44 26.06 10.15
N GLY A 105 8.89 25.52 11.24
CA GLY A 105 7.77 26.10 11.96
C GLY A 105 8.20 26.96 13.15
N ASN A 106 8.47 28.25 12.92
CA ASN A 106 8.41 29.27 13.97
C ASN A 106 8.00 30.63 13.34
N PRO A 107 6.78 31.15 13.59
CA PRO A 107 6.50 32.56 13.38
C PRO A 107 7.20 33.44 14.42
#